data_AF-A0A0B7ASM0-F1
#
_entry.id   AF-A0A0B7ASM0-F1
#
_cell.length_a   1.000
_cell.length_b   1.000
_cell.length_c   1.000
_cell.angle_alpha   90.00
_cell.angle_beta   90.00
_cell.angle_gamma   90.00
#
_symmetry.space_group_name_H-M   'P 1'
#
loop_
_entity.id
_entity.type
_entity.pdbx_description
1 polymer ?
#
loop_
_entity_poly.entity_id
_entity_poly.type
_entity_poly.pdbx_seq_one_letter_code
_entity_poly.pdbx_strand_id
1 'polypeptide(L)'
;MDSGVLDLAWCQGYTGSTLCFIESNVICYKCSRNIKTISTSGKHGTFSFKESSVGPVAFHNINKHIAISECTQNPKIYIYAYPSFAEVSVLDDGADLEFQMIAFSDSEFFVSVSGIPNFNLILWNYVEG
;
A
#
# COMPACT_ATOMS: atom_id res chain seq x y z
N MET A 1 16.47 5.45 -30.45
CA MET A 1 17.29 5.19 -29.26
C MET A 1 16.44 4.33 -28.36
N ASP A 2 16.72 3.03 -28.31
CA ASP A 2 16.08 2.13 -27.34
C ASP A 2 16.75 2.38 -25.99
N SER A 3 16.12 3.20 -25.16
CA SER A 3 16.48 3.26 -23.74
C SER A 3 16.10 1.91 -23.12
N GLY A 4 17.10 1.10 -22.80
CA GLY A 4 16.88 -0.21 -22.16
C GLY A 4 16.06 -0.09 -20.86
N VAL A 5 15.25 -1.11 -20.59
CA VAL A 5 14.46 -1.21 -19.35
C VAL A 5 15.40 -1.63 -18.22
N LEU A 6 15.44 -0.85 -17.13
CA LEU A 6 16.18 -1.20 -15.92
C LEU A 6 15.24 -1.87 -14.92
N ASP A 7 15.52 -3.13 -14.61
CA ASP A 7 14.82 -3.86 -13.56
C ASP A 7 15.42 -3.57 -12.18
N LEU A 8 14.56 -3.49 -11.16
CA LEU A 8 14.98 -3.30 -9.79
C LEU A 8 15.78 -4.52 -9.31
N ALA A 9 17.09 -4.36 -9.16
CA ALA A 9 17.95 -5.43 -8.66
C ALA A 9 17.82 -5.66 -7.15
N TRP A 10 17.65 -4.59 -6.36
CA TRP A 10 17.67 -4.67 -4.89
C TRP A 10 17.03 -3.44 -4.21
N CYS A 11 16.11 -3.66 -3.25
CA CYS A 11 15.67 -2.66 -2.25
C CYS A 11 15.81 -3.30 -0.86
N GLN A 12 16.54 -2.67 0.06
CA GLN A 12 16.56 -3.04 1.46
C GLN A 12 16.53 -1.78 2.31
N GLY A 13 15.73 -1.82 3.37
CA GLY A 13 15.53 -0.70 4.27
C GLY A 13 14.20 -0.82 4.97
N TYR A 14 14.16 -0.38 6.22
CA TYR A 14 12.95 -0.29 7.02
C TYR A 14 13.00 1.01 7.81
N THR A 15 11.93 1.79 7.72
CA THR A 15 11.87 3.14 8.30
C THR A 15 11.05 3.20 9.58
N GLY A 16 10.70 2.05 10.18
CA GLY A 16 9.74 2.01 11.29
C GLY A 16 8.28 2.17 10.86
N SER A 17 7.98 2.05 9.56
CA SER A 17 6.62 2.10 9.03
C SER A 17 5.81 0.85 9.42
N THR A 18 4.50 0.87 9.18
CA THR A 18 3.64 -0.29 9.44
C THR A 18 4.21 -1.56 8.80
N LEU A 19 4.21 -2.64 9.58
CA LEU A 19 4.49 -4.00 9.12
C LEU A 19 3.39 -4.94 9.60
N CYS A 20 3.19 -6.04 8.89
CA CYS A 20 2.16 -7.03 9.21
C CYS A 20 2.61 -8.43 8.78
N PHE A 21 2.10 -9.46 9.45
CA PHE A 21 2.07 -10.80 8.89
C PHE A 21 0.88 -10.93 7.93
N ILE A 22 1.12 -10.76 6.63
CA ILE A 22 0.08 -10.90 5.59
C ILE A 22 -0.35 -12.37 5.43
N GLU A 23 0.56 -13.29 5.76
CA GLU A 23 0.30 -14.70 6.00
C GLU A 23 1.01 -15.11 7.30
N SER A 24 0.65 -16.26 7.87
CA SER A 24 1.21 -16.76 9.13
C SER A 24 2.74 -16.89 9.12
N ASN A 25 3.36 -16.95 7.95
CA ASN A 25 4.79 -17.10 7.76
C ASN A 25 5.39 -16.03 6.83
N VAL A 26 4.67 -14.97 6.48
CA VAL A 26 5.14 -13.91 5.56
C VAL A 26 4.93 -12.53 6.17
N ILE A 27 6.03 -11.85 6.48
CA ILE A 27 6.02 -10.44 6.90
C ILE A 27 5.95 -9.57 5.64
N CYS A 28 5.13 -8.52 5.69
CA CYS A 28 4.93 -7.52 4.65
C CYS A 28 5.17 -6.12 5.23
N TYR A 29 5.93 -5.27 4.54
CA TYR A 29 6.24 -3.91 4.98
C TYR A 29 6.65 -2.99 3.82
N LYS A 30 6.65 -1.68 4.05
CA LYS A 30 7.09 -0.66 3.08
C LYS A 30 8.62 -0.48 3.07
N CYS A 31 9.23 -0.53 1.89
CA CYS A 31 10.63 -0.18 1.57
C CYS A 31 10.63 0.96 0.54
N SER A 32 10.60 2.22 1.01
CA SER A 32 10.45 3.40 0.15
C SER A 32 9.16 3.31 -0.69
N ARG A 33 9.23 3.27 -2.02
CA ARG A 33 8.07 3.08 -2.92
C ARG A 33 7.71 1.62 -3.18
N ASN A 34 8.36 0.68 -2.50
CA ASN A 34 8.16 -0.74 -2.72
C ASN A 34 7.48 -1.38 -1.52
N ILE A 35 6.75 -2.45 -1.76
CA ILE A 35 6.28 -3.36 -0.72
C ILE A 35 7.18 -4.59 -0.73
N LYS A 36 7.76 -4.91 0.42
CA LYS A 36 8.65 -6.05 0.61
C LYS A 36 7.90 -7.14 1.35
N THR A 37 8.09 -8.37 0.90
CA THR A 37 7.66 -9.57 1.62
C THR A 37 8.85 -10.43 1.99
N ILE A 38 8.85 -10.98 3.20
CA ILE A 38 9.88 -11.89 3.69
C ILE A 38 9.18 -13.05 4.38
N SER A 39 9.37 -14.24 3.83
CA SER A 39 8.89 -15.46 4.46
C SER A 39 9.85 -15.95 5.55
N THR A 40 9.35 -16.73 6.51
CA THR A 40 10.17 -17.36 7.55
C THR A 40 11.20 -18.34 7.00
N SER A 41 11.05 -18.81 5.75
CA SER A 41 12.04 -19.62 5.04
C SER A 41 13.14 -18.79 4.36
N GLY A 42 13.08 -17.46 4.44
CA GLY A 42 14.05 -16.54 3.84
C GLY A 42 13.77 -16.18 2.38
N LYS A 43 12.64 -16.60 1.79
CA LYS A 43 12.24 -16.11 0.46
C LYS A 43 11.79 -14.65 0.55
N HIS A 44 12.37 -13.82 -0.31
CA HIS A 44 12.04 -12.40 -0.42
C HIS A 44 11.19 -12.13 -1.67
N GLY A 45 10.22 -11.22 -1.55
CA GLY A 45 9.47 -10.65 -2.67
C GLY A 45 9.54 -9.12 -2.63
N THR A 46 9.45 -8.49 -3.80
CA THR A 46 9.39 -7.04 -3.93
C THR A 46 8.32 -6.67 -4.96
N PHE A 47 7.36 -5.86 -4.55
CA PHE A 47 6.41 -5.20 -5.44
C PHE A 47 6.78 -3.72 -5.53
N SER A 48 6.97 -3.23 -6.75
CA SER A 48 7.36 -1.85 -7.01
C SER A 48 6.14 -1.06 -7.45
N PHE A 49 5.67 -0.14 -6.61
CA PHE A 49 4.55 0.74 -6.97
C PHE A 49 4.97 1.69 -8.11
N LYS A 50 4.15 1.76 -9.16
CA LYS A 50 4.51 2.41 -10.43
C LYS A 50 3.89 3.78 -10.64
N GLU A 51 2.86 4.15 -9.89
CA GLU A 51 2.12 5.40 -10.06
C GLU A 51 2.96 6.59 -9.56
N SER A 52 2.85 6.95 -8.28
CA SER A 52 3.54 8.10 -7.70
C SER A 52 4.44 7.72 -6.51
N SER A 53 4.73 8.68 -5.64
CA SER A 53 5.42 8.40 -4.38
C SER A 53 4.46 7.75 -3.38
N VAL A 54 4.97 6.91 -2.48
CA VAL A 54 4.13 6.12 -1.57
C VAL A 54 3.96 6.84 -0.24
N GLY A 55 2.72 7.11 0.13
CA GLY A 55 2.31 7.61 1.45
C GLY A 55 2.18 6.48 2.49
N PRO A 56 1.27 6.60 3.47
CA PRO A 56 0.92 5.50 4.37
C PRO A 56 0.53 4.21 3.63
N VAL A 57 0.80 3.07 4.28
CA VAL A 57 0.41 1.74 3.81
C VAL A 57 -0.36 1.01 4.90
N ALA A 58 -1.29 0.14 4.51
CA ALA A 58 -2.01 -0.75 5.42
C ALA A 58 -2.11 -2.16 4.85
N PHE A 59 -2.35 -3.14 5.71
CA PHE A 59 -2.37 -4.56 5.39
C PHE A 59 -3.61 -5.20 5.99
N HIS A 60 -4.31 -6.02 5.22
CA HIS A 60 -5.44 -6.83 5.65
C HIS A 60 -5.02 -8.30 5.61
N ASN A 61 -4.80 -8.92 6.77
CA ASN A 61 -4.29 -10.28 6.86
C ASN A 61 -5.33 -11.36 6.49
N ILE A 62 -6.62 -11.17 6.81
CA ILE A 62 -7.68 -12.14 6.48
C ILE A 62 -7.92 -12.20 4.96
N ASN A 63 -8.20 -11.06 4.33
CA ASN A 63 -8.42 -10.96 2.88
C ASN A 63 -7.13 -10.91 2.06
N LYS A 64 -5.96 -10.84 2.71
CA LYS A 64 -4.64 -10.72 2.08
C LYS A 64 -4.55 -9.54 1.10
N HIS A 65 -5.05 -8.39 1.52
CA HIS A 65 -5.01 -7.15 0.75
C HIS A 65 -3.95 -6.18 1.28
N ILE A 66 -3.41 -5.37 0.39
CA ILE A 66 -2.40 -4.34 0.68
C ILE A 66 -2.93 -3.02 0.15
N ALA A 67 -3.12 -2.03 1.02
CA ALA A 67 -3.48 -0.68 0.64
C ALA A 67 -2.22 0.20 0.57
N ILE A 68 -2.06 0.90 -0.54
CA ILE A 68 -0.97 1.83 -0.80
C ILE A 68 -1.58 3.18 -1.14
N SER A 69 -1.40 4.18 -0.27
CA SER A 69 -1.78 5.54 -0.62
C SER A 69 -0.68 6.20 -1.44
N GLU A 70 -1.09 7.07 -2.34
CA GLU A 70 -0.19 7.99 -3.00
C GLU A 70 0.25 9.13 -2.06
N CYS A 71 1.33 9.79 -2.43
CA CYS A 71 1.78 11.06 -1.88
C CYS A 71 2.07 11.98 -3.08
N THR A 72 0.99 12.63 -3.54
CA THR A 72 0.92 13.52 -4.70
C THR A 72 -0.34 14.39 -4.55
N GLN A 73 -0.56 15.35 -5.44
CA GLN A 73 -1.82 16.12 -5.47
C GLN A 73 -2.99 15.23 -5.88
N ASN A 74 -4.13 15.35 -5.19
CA ASN A 74 -5.31 14.50 -5.31
C ASN A 74 -4.94 13.00 -5.22
N PRO A 75 -4.28 12.58 -4.13
CA PRO A 75 -3.74 11.24 -4.03
C PRO A 75 -4.86 10.20 -3.98
N LYS A 76 -4.61 9.03 -4.58
CA LYS A 76 -5.49 7.87 -4.50
C LYS A 76 -4.98 6.83 -3.52
N ILE A 77 -5.82 5.85 -3.19
CA ILE A 77 -5.45 4.66 -2.43
C ILE A 77 -5.71 3.44 -3.30
N TYR A 78 -4.65 2.71 -3.60
CA TYR A 78 -4.71 1.50 -4.39
C TYR A 78 -4.74 0.28 -3.49
N ILE A 79 -5.65 -0.65 -3.77
CA ILE A 79 -5.77 -1.91 -3.02
C ILE A 79 -5.33 -3.05 -3.93
N TYR A 80 -4.35 -3.81 -3.49
CA TYR A 80 -3.79 -4.95 -4.23
C TYR A 80 -4.01 -6.26 -3.48
N ALA A 81 -4.30 -7.32 -4.22
CA ALA A 81 -4.37 -8.68 -3.69
C ALA A 81 -2.98 -9.31 -3.60
N TYR A 82 -2.63 -9.86 -2.44
CA TYR A 82 -1.45 -10.71 -2.28
C TYR A 82 -1.82 -12.19 -2.52
N PRO A 83 -1.00 -12.99 -3.24
CA PRO A 83 0.35 -12.71 -3.72
C PRO A 83 0.46 -12.18 -5.15
N SER A 84 -0.64 -12.06 -5.89
CA SER A 84 -0.63 -11.70 -7.31
C SER A 84 -0.24 -10.24 -7.57
N PHE A 85 -0.43 -9.37 -6.58
CA PHE A 85 -0.44 -7.92 -6.70
C PHE A 85 -1.40 -7.43 -7.80
N ALA A 86 -2.50 -8.16 -8.03
CA ALA A 86 -3.59 -7.70 -8.88
C ALA A 86 -4.34 -6.58 -8.18
N GLU A 87 -4.67 -5.52 -8.91
CA GLU A 87 -5.50 -4.43 -8.38
C GLU A 87 -6.91 -4.94 -8.08
N VAL A 88 -7.41 -4.61 -6.89
CA VAL A 88 -8.75 -4.96 -6.40
C VAL A 88 -9.67 -3.78 -6.57
N SER A 89 -9.23 -2.60 -6.13
CA SER A 89 -9.98 -1.36 -6.20
C SER A 89 -9.05 -0.15 -6.04
N VAL A 90 -9.56 1.02 -6.40
CA VAL A 90 -8.90 2.31 -6.25
C VAL A 90 -9.88 3.26 -5.58
N LEU A 91 -9.50 3.83 -4.45
CA LEU A 91 -10.28 4.83 -3.72
C LEU A 91 -9.73 6.21 -4.08
N ASP A 92 -10.59 7.09 -4.57
CA ASP A 92 -10.24 8.45 -4.98
C ASP A 92 -11.09 9.50 -4.25
N ASP A 93 -10.80 10.78 -4.49
CA ASP A 93 -11.48 11.93 -3.86
C ASP A 93 -11.46 11.93 -2.32
N GLY A 94 -10.44 11.31 -1.72
CA GLY A 94 -10.28 11.21 -0.26
C GLY A 94 -9.42 12.30 0.38
N ALA A 95 -8.58 12.97 -0.41
CA ALA A 95 -7.63 13.98 0.06
C ALA A 95 -7.18 14.90 -1.08
N ASP A 96 -6.66 16.09 -0.73
CA ASP A 96 -6.14 17.06 -1.70
C ASP A 96 -4.62 16.92 -1.90
N LEU A 97 -3.86 16.63 -0.83
CA LEU A 97 -2.38 16.62 -0.86
C LEU A 97 -1.76 15.38 -0.23
N GLU A 98 -2.36 14.84 0.84
CA GLU A 98 -1.80 13.71 1.55
C GLU A 98 -2.86 12.92 2.33
N PHE A 99 -2.58 11.64 2.52
CA PHE A 99 -3.17 10.85 3.59
C PHE A 99 -2.16 10.75 4.73
N GLN A 100 -2.61 10.97 5.96
CA GLN A 100 -1.78 10.83 7.16
C GLN A 100 -1.86 9.43 7.75
N MET A 101 -3.03 8.81 7.64
CA MET A 101 -3.26 7.45 8.14
C MET A 101 -4.28 6.74 7.25
N ILE A 102 -4.06 5.45 7.08
CA ILE A 102 -5.02 4.54 6.48
C ILE A 102 -5.04 3.24 7.29
N ALA A 103 -6.18 2.57 7.36
CA ALA A 103 -6.31 1.30 8.05
C ALA A 103 -7.47 0.47 7.51
N PHE A 104 -7.29 -0.85 7.49
CA PHE A 104 -8.38 -1.80 7.28
C PHE A 104 -9.12 -2.05 8.59
N SER A 105 -10.42 -2.27 8.49
CA SER A 105 -11.15 -3.07 9.47
C SER A 105 -10.95 -4.57 9.19
N ASP A 106 -11.50 -5.45 10.04
CA ASP A 106 -11.54 -6.89 9.76
C ASP A 106 -12.66 -7.28 8.76
N SER A 107 -13.31 -6.30 8.12
CA SER A 107 -14.45 -6.44 7.19
C SER A 107 -14.20 -5.70 5.87
N GLU A 108 -15.23 -5.49 5.05
CA GLU A 108 -15.17 -4.70 3.81
C GLU A 108 -14.91 -3.20 4.02
N PHE A 109 -14.90 -2.72 5.26
CA PHE A 109 -14.67 -1.32 5.56
C PHE A 109 -13.18 -0.98 5.69
N PHE A 110 -12.85 0.21 5.19
CA PHE A 110 -11.53 0.80 5.26
C PHE A 110 -11.66 2.26 5.71
N VAL A 111 -10.68 2.77 6.46
CA VAL A 111 -10.66 4.17 6.90
C VAL A 111 -9.43 4.89 6.38
N SER A 112 -9.61 6.14 5.96
CA SER A 112 -8.52 7.06 5.67
C SER A 112 -8.68 8.34 6.46
N VAL A 113 -7.56 8.91 6.88
CA VAL A 113 -7.47 10.26 7.43
C VAL A 113 -6.60 11.09 6.49
N SER A 114 -7.19 12.11 5.86
CA SER A 114 -6.44 13.05 5.03
C SER A 114 -5.64 14.03 5.90
N GLY A 115 -4.68 14.72 5.30
CA GLY A 115 -3.94 15.80 5.93
C GLY A 115 -4.39 17.16 5.45
N ILE A 116 -3.42 18.02 5.16
CA ILE A 116 -3.66 19.39 4.71
C ILE A 116 -4.49 19.38 3.39
N PRO A 117 -5.50 20.25 3.25
CA PRO A 117 -5.96 21.25 4.22
C PRO A 117 -7.08 20.76 5.16
N ASN A 118 -7.72 19.62 4.87
CA ASN A 118 -9.06 19.35 5.42
C ASN A 118 -9.07 18.40 6.63
N PHE A 119 -8.07 17.53 6.79
CA PHE A 119 -8.00 16.54 7.88
C PHE A 119 -9.27 15.67 8.00
N ASN A 120 -9.86 15.29 6.87
CA ASN A 120 -11.09 14.52 6.81
C ASN A 120 -10.86 13.08 7.27
N LEU A 121 -11.79 12.52 8.02
CA LEU A 121 -11.89 11.09 8.29
C LEU A 121 -12.97 10.50 7.38
N ILE A 122 -12.60 9.53 6.55
CA ILE A 122 -13.48 8.92 5.55
C ILE A 122 -13.54 7.41 5.78
N LEU A 123 -14.75 6.88 5.81
CA LEU A 123 -15.03 5.44 5.85
C LEU A 123 -15.45 4.99 4.45
N TRP A 124 -14.76 3.98 3.94
CA TRP A 124 -14.94 3.43 2.61
C TRP A 124 -15.49 2.01 2.70
N ASN A 125 -16.35 1.62 1.77
CA ASN A 125 -16.52 0.20 1.44
C ASN A 125 -15.54 -0.11 0.30
N TYR A 126 -14.37 -0.64 0.64
CA TYR A 126 -13.29 -0.72 -0.32
C TYR A 126 -13.50 -1.79 -1.41
N VAL A 127 -14.50 -2.66 -1.22
CA VAL A 127 -14.87 -3.69 -2.18
C VAL A 127 -15.80 -3.12 -3.26
N GLU A 128 -16.61 -2.11 -2.91
CA GLU A 128 -17.55 -1.46 -3.84
C GLU A 128 -16.95 -0.24 -4.55
N GLY A 129 -15.92 0.38 -3.95
CA GLY A 129 -15.29 1.60 -4.46
C GLY A 129 -15.83 2.84 -3.76
#